data_AF-A0AA95J9L4-F1
#
_entry.id   AF-A0AA95J9L4-F1
#
_cell.length_a   1.000
_cell.length_b   1.000
_cell.length_c   1.000
_cell.angle_alpha   90.00
_cell.angle_beta   90.00
_cell.angle_gamma   90.00
#
_symmetry.space_group_name_H-M   'P 1'
#
loop_
_entity.id
_entity.type
_entity.pdbx_description
1 polymer ?
#
loop_
_entity_poly.entity_id
_entity_poly.type
_entity_poly.pdbx_seq_one_letter_code
_entity_poly.pdbx_strand_id
1 'polypeptide(L)'
;MHVAIIVEGKNDKKRLSRVLSEEIPIYCTFGTLSSDRIETLRKAVGSRQVVLFTDNDPSGRRIRGMLYDVFPDAIHIYTRRGYKGVEGTPEEYLIEQLEKAGLEAYILYPSPTSIWLNNDQL
;
A
#
# COMPACT_ATOMS: atom_id res chain seq x y z
N MET A 1 -13.85 9.36 -2.46
CA MET A 1 -13.69 8.27 -1.47
C MET A 1 -12.65 8.74 -0.46
N HIS A 2 -12.85 8.60 0.85
CA HIS A 2 -11.84 9.03 1.83
C HIS A 2 -11.08 7.81 2.32
N VAL A 3 -9.86 7.61 1.83
CA VAL A 3 -9.10 6.35 1.95
C VAL A 3 -7.82 6.57 2.75
N ALA A 4 -7.40 5.54 3.49
CA ALA A 4 -6.06 5.43 4.06
C ALA A 4 -5.44 4.09 3.67
N ILE A 5 -4.14 4.09 3.40
CA ILE A 5 -3.39 2.86 3.15
C ILE A 5 -2.57 2.50 4.38
N ILE A 6 -2.53 1.22 4.73
CA ILE A 6 -1.66 0.68 5.76
C ILE A 6 -0.68 -0.30 5.12
N VAL A 7 0.61 -0.12 5.39
CA VAL A 7 1.72 -0.98 4.93
C VAL A 7 2.57 -1.49 6.09
N GLU A 8 3.46 -2.44 5.84
CA GLU A 8 4.31 -3.01 6.89
C GLU A 8 5.42 -2.05 7.33
N GLY A 9 6.12 -1.42 6.37
CA GLY A 9 7.33 -0.64 6.62
C GLY A 9 7.41 0.72 5.93
N LYS A 10 8.47 1.47 6.27
CA LYS A 10 8.74 2.81 5.70
C LYS A 10 9.08 2.76 4.22
N ASN A 11 9.75 1.71 3.78
CA ASN A 11 10.15 1.57 2.39
C ASN A 11 8.95 1.26 1.49
N ASP A 12 7.99 0.47 1.98
CA ASP A 12 6.70 0.25 1.30
C ASP A 12 5.97 1.57 1.12
N LYS A 13 5.88 2.37 2.19
CA LYS A 13 5.30 3.71 2.13
C LYS A 13 6.03 4.58 1.10
N LYS A 14 7.36 4.62 1.15
CA LYS A 14 8.18 5.39 0.21
C LYS A 14 7.96 4.94 -1.24
N ARG A 15 7.79 3.64 -1.47
CA ARG A 15 7.54 3.07 -2.79
C ARG A 15 6.16 3.45 -3.31
N LEU A 16 5.12 3.31 -2.49
CA LEU A 16 3.75 3.69 -2.85
C LEU A 16 3.59 5.20 -3.07
N SER A 17 4.27 6.05 -2.28
CA SER A 17 4.25 7.50 -2.46
C SER A 17 4.80 7.98 -3.81
N ARG A 18 5.43 7.12 -4.61
CA ARG A 18 5.85 7.47 -5.99
C ARG A 18 4.70 7.41 -6.99
N VAL A 19 3.70 6.60 -6.71
CA VAL A 19 2.57 6.30 -7.62
C VAL A 19 1.23 6.75 -7.05
N LEU A 20 1.21 7.39 -5.88
CA LEU A 20 0.01 7.86 -5.21
C LEU A 20 0.12 9.33 -4.80
N SER A 21 -0.98 10.05 -4.94
CA SER A 21 -1.15 11.41 -4.43
C SER A 21 -0.94 11.47 -2.92
N GLU A 22 -0.36 12.58 -2.45
CA GLU A 22 -0.17 12.88 -1.02
C GLU A 22 -1.49 13.03 -0.25
N GLU A 23 -2.62 13.16 -0.96
CA GLU A 23 -3.97 13.14 -0.38
C GLU A 23 -4.32 11.82 0.31
N ILE A 24 -3.68 10.71 -0.09
CA ILE A 24 -3.88 9.40 0.53
C ILE A 24 -2.86 9.24 1.67
N PRO A 25 -3.27 9.34 2.95
CA PRO A 25 -2.36 9.05 4.04
C PRO A 25 -1.96 7.58 4.03
N ILE A 26 -0.64 7.34 4.10
CA ILE A 26 -0.05 6.01 4.24
C ILE A 26 0.53 5.85 5.66
N TYR A 27 0.02 4.86 6.39
CA TYR A 27 0.47 4.48 7.74
C TYR A 27 1.29 3.19 7.69
N CYS A 28 2.25 3.06 8.61
CA CYS A 28 3.09 1.87 8.71
C CYS A 28 2.79 1.12 10.01
N THR A 29 2.73 -0.21 9.96
CA THR A 29 2.59 -1.04 11.17
C THR A 29 3.92 -1.21 11.91
N PHE A 30 5.05 -1.10 11.20
CA PHE A 30 6.40 -1.40 11.68
C PHE A 30 6.53 -2.84 12.20
N GLY A 31 5.93 -3.79 11.46
CA GLY A 31 5.90 -5.21 11.79
C GLY A 31 4.72 -5.58 12.70
N THR A 32 4.98 -6.41 13.72
CA THR A 32 3.94 -6.88 14.65
C THR A 32 3.43 -5.74 15.54
N LEU A 33 2.11 -5.60 15.63
CA LEU A 33 1.45 -4.56 16.42
C LEU A 33 1.05 -5.09 17.80
N SER A 34 1.23 -4.26 18.83
CA SER A 34 0.59 -4.43 20.14
C SER A 34 -0.80 -3.78 20.13
N SER A 35 -1.68 -4.15 21.06
CA SER A 35 -3.04 -3.59 21.15
C SER A 35 -3.04 -2.05 21.19
N ASP A 36 -2.13 -1.43 21.95
CA ASP A 36 -2.01 0.03 22.01
C ASP A 36 -1.63 0.67 20.67
N ARG A 37 -0.78 -0.01 19.88
CA ARG A 37 -0.39 0.45 18.55
C ARG A 37 -1.51 0.27 17.54
N ILE A 38 -2.30 -0.80 17.65
CA ILE A 38 -3.50 -0.99 16.84
C ILE A 38 -4.51 0.13 17.14
N GLU A 39 -4.75 0.44 18.42
CA GLU A 39 -5.68 1.51 18.80
C GLU A 39 -5.20 2.89 18.34
N THR A 40 -3.89 3.15 18.43
CA THR A 40 -3.28 4.38 17.90
C THR A 40 -3.46 4.49 16.39
N LEU A 41 -3.23 3.38 15.66
CA LEU A 41 -3.43 3.31 14.22
C LEU A 41 -4.90 3.53 13.84
N ARG A 42 -5.84 2.92 14.58
CA ARG A 42 -7.29 3.11 14.41
C ARG A 42 -7.70 4.57 14.56
N LYS A 43 -7.21 5.24 15.61
CA LYS A 43 -7.45 6.68 15.82
C LYS A 43 -6.87 7.54 14.70
N ALA A 44 -5.68 7.22 14.21
CA ALA A 44 -5.02 7.96 13.14
C ALA A 44 -5.75 7.81 11.79
N VAL A 45 -6.18 6.59 11.45
CA VAL A 45 -6.99 6.29 10.26
C VAL A 45 -8.33 7.02 10.33
N GLY A 46 -8.99 7.02 11.49
CA GLY A 46 -10.29 7.66 11.69
C GLY A 46 -11.41 6.92 10.96
N SER A 47 -12.25 7.66 10.24
CA SER A 47 -13.38 7.11 9.46
C SER A 47 -13.04 6.79 8.01
N ARG A 48 -11.75 6.75 7.65
CA ARG A 48 -11.30 6.43 6.28
C ARG A 48 -11.53 4.96 5.97
N GLN A 49 -11.91 4.68 4.72
CA GLN A 49 -11.86 3.31 4.18
C GLN A 49 -10.40 2.84 4.21
N VAL A 50 -10.16 1.68 4.82
CA VAL A 50 -8.81 1.12 4.90
C VAL A 50 -8.50 0.28 3.68
N VAL A 51 -7.30 0.46 3.15
CA VAL A 51 -6.65 -0.45 2.20
C VAL A 51 -5.41 -1.02 2.88
N LEU A 52 -5.39 -2.34 3.09
CA LEU A 52 -4.22 -3.07 3.60
C LEU A 52 -3.37 -3.53 2.41
N PHE A 53 -2.25 -2.85 2.17
CA PHE A 53 -1.29 -3.23 1.13
C PHE A 53 -0.10 -3.92 1.79
N THR A 54 -0.07 -5.24 1.71
CA THR A 54 0.88 -6.08 2.46
C THR A 54 1.43 -7.20 1.60
N ASP A 55 2.54 -7.80 2.06
CA ASP A 55 3.22 -8.82 1.27
C ASP A 55 2.40 -10.12 1.18
N ASN A 56 2.60 -10.87 0.11
CA ASN A 56 2.02 -12.21 -0.04
C ASN A 56 2.90 -13.27 0.63
N ASP A 57 3.14 -13.09 1.92
CA ASP A 57 4.03 -13.90 2.74
C ASP A 57 3.43 -14.16 4.14
N PRO A 58 4.12 -14.90 5.03
CA PRO A 58 3.66 -15.11 6.40
C PRO A 58 3.56 -13.83 7.26
N SER A 59 4.43 -12.83 7.06
CA SER A 59 4.41 -11.57 7.82
C SER A 59 3.13 -10.79 7.53
N GLY A 60 2.84 -10.55 6.24
CA GLY A 60 1.64 -9.85 5.82
C GLY A 60 0.37 -10.59 6.23
N ARG A 61 0.37 -11.94 6.21
CA ARG A 61 -0.77 -12.72 6.72
C ARG A 61 -1.01 -12.48 8.21
N ARG A 62 0.06 -12.41 9.02
CA ARG A 62 -0.06 -12.12 10.45
C ARG A 62 -0.60 -10.71 10.70
N ILE A 63 -0.10 -9.71 9.97
CA ILE A 63 -0.57 -8.31 10.09
C ILE A 63 -2.06 -8.21 9.75
N ARG A 64 -2.49 -8.83 8.64
CA ARG A 64 -3.91 -8.87 8.27
C ARG A 64 -4.78 -9.51 9.36
N GLY A 65 -4.32 -10.61 9.95
CA GLY A 65 -5.03 -11.25 11.07
C GLY A 65 -5.17 -10.33 12.29
N MET A 66 -4.10 -9.62 12.67
CA MET A 66 -4.14 -8.69 13.81
C MET A 66 -5.05 -7.48 13.57
N LEU A 67 -5.19 -7.04 12.33
CA LEU A 67 -5.97 -5.87 11.96
C LEU A 67 -7.42 -6.18 11.59
N TYR A 68 -7.79 -7.45 11.42
CA TYR A 68 -9.12 -7.86 10.98
C TYR A 68 -10.23 -7.39 11.93
N ASP A 69 -10.05 -7.57 13.24
CA ASP A 69 -11.07 -7.16 14.22
C ASP A 69 -11.30 -5.64 14.27
N VAL A 70 -10.30 -4.87 13.83
CA VAL A 70 -10.33 -3.39 13.88
C VAL A 70 -10.72 -2.76 12.56
N PHE A 71 -10.38 -3.40 11.44
CA PHE A 71 -10.73 -2.96 10.09
C PHE A 71 -11.32 -4.14 9.29
N PRO A 72 -12.50 -4.65 9.68
CA PRO A 72 -13.09 -5.86 9.10
C PRO A 72 -13.53 -5.69 7.63
N ASP A 73 -13.72 -4.45 7.20
CA ASP A 73 -14.11 -4.02 5.86
C ASP A 73 -12.92 -3.53 5.03
N ALA A 74 -11.69 -3.75 5.48
CA ALA A 74 -10.51 -3.32 4.74
C ALA A 74 -10.43 -3.97 3.35
N ILE A 75 -10.04 -3.19 2.36
CA ILE A 75 -9.68 -3.69 1.02
C ILE A 75 -8.27 -4.28 1.11
N HIS A 76 -8.10 -5.52 0.68
CA HIS A 76 -6.80 -6.19 0.76
C HIS A 76 -6.09 -6.21 -0.59
N ILE A 77 -4.88 -5.66 -0.63
CA ILE A 77 -3.98 -5.71 -1.78
C ILE A 77 -2.73 -6.51 -1.42
N TYR A 78 -2.29 -7.36 -2.36
CA TYR A 78 -1.17 -8.28 -2.19
C TYR A 78 -0.14 -8.08 -3.30
N THR A 79 1.13 -8.11 -2.94
CA THR A 79 2.20 -8.27 -3.92
C THR A 79 2.15 -9.66 -4.57
N ARG A 80 2.73 -9.82 -5.77
CA ARG A 80 2.92 -11.18 -6.32
C ARG A 80 3.95 -11.94 -5.49
N ARG A 81 3.77 -13.25 -5.39
CA ARG A 81 4.82 -14.13 -4.84
C ARG A 81 6.09 -13.97 -5.68
N GLY A 82 7.23 -13.85 -5.01
CA GLY A 82 8.53 -13.67 -5.65
C GLY A 82 9.02 -12.22 -5.73
N TYR A 83 8.15 -11.22 -5.52
CA TYR A 83 8.61 -9.86 -5.29
C TYR A 83 9.18 -9.71 -3.88
N LYS A 84 10.18 -8.83 -3.74
CA LYS A 84 10.81 -8.48 -2.47
C LYS A 84 9.95 -7.46 -1.72
N GLY A 85 8.73 -7.87 -1.42
CA GLY A 85 7.70 -7.05 -0.78
C GLY A 85 7.20 -5.87 -1.61
N VAL A 86 6.41 -5.00 -0.97
CA VAL A 86 5.87 -3.79 -1.61
C VAL A 86 7.02 -2.91 -2.11
N GLU A 87 8.05 -2.69 -1.28
CA GLU A 87 9.24 -1.90 -1.65
C GLU A 87 9.93 -2.35 -2.95
N GLY A 88 9.95 -3.66 -3.23
CA GLY A 88 10.59 -4.26 -4.39
C GLY A 88 9.67 -4.57 -5.56
N THR A 89 8.39 -4.21 -5.47
CA THR A 89 7.39 -4.47 -6.51
C THR A 89 7.48 -3.41 -7.62
N PRO A 90 7.47 -3.77 -8.93
CA PRO A 90 7.46 -2.81 -10.04
C PRO A 90 6.30 -1.81 -9.94
N GLU A 91 6.54 -0.55 -10.34
CA GLU A 91 5.54 0.52 -10.19
C GLU A 91 4.29 0.25 -11.04
N GLU A 92 4.47 -0.31 -12.24
CA GLU A 92 3.38 -0.70 -13.14
C GLU A 92 2.46 -1.73 -12.48
N TYR A 93 3.03 -2.68 -11.72
CA TYR A 93 2.23 -3.65 -10.98
C TYR A 93 1.54 -3.02 -9.77
N LEU A 94 2.19 -2.08 -9.08
CA LEU A 94 1.54 -1.35 -7.98
C LEU A 94 0.33 -0.57 -8.50
N ILE A 95 0.48 0.12 -9.63
CA ILE A 95 -0.59 0.86 -10.32
C ILE A 95 -1.75 -0.10 -10.66
N GLU A 96 -1.47 -1.23 -11.32
CA GLU A 96 -2.49 -2.23 -11.68
C GLU A 96 -3.31 -2.70 -10.45
N GLN A 97 -2.64 -2.88 -9.29
CA GLN A 97 -3.34 -3.27 -8.06
C GLN A 97 -4.16 -2.13 -7.44
N LEU A 98 -3.67 -0.89 -7.51
CA LEU A 98 -4.39 0.29 -7.02
C LEU A 98 -5.62 0.58 -7.87
N GLU A 99 -5.54 0.40 -9.19
CA GLU A 99 -6.69 0.48 -10.11
C GLU A 99 -7.75 -0.56 -9.73
N LYS A 100 -7.34 -1.82 -9.53
CA LYS A 100 -8.27 -2.88 -9.08
C LYS A 100 -8.94 -2.59 -7.73
N ALA A 101 -8.35 -1.72 -6.92
CA ALA A 101 -8.90 -1.28 -5.65
C ALA A 101 -9.76 0.00 -5.76
N GLY A 102 -9.97 0.53 -6.97
CA GLY A 102 -10.79 1.72 -7.22
C GLY A 102 -10.11 3.03 -6.83
N LEU A 103 -8.77 3.08 -6.86
CA LEU A 103 -7.98 4.25 -6.46
C LEU A 103 -7.46 5.07 -7.64
N GLU A 104 -8.00 4.89 -8.84
CA GLU A 104 -7.53 5.50 -10.09
C GLU A 104 -7.40 7.03 -10.00
N ALA A 105 -8.33 7.69 -9.30
CA ALA A 105 -8.34 9.13 -9.10
C ALA A 105 -7.15 9.66 -8.27
N TYR A 106 -6.43 8.79 -7.56
CA TYR A 106 -5.30 9.13 -6.70
C TYR A 106 -3.96 8.66 -7.26
N ILE A 107 -3.95 7.99 -8.42
CA ILE A 107 -2.73 7.43 -9.01
C ILE A 107 -1.96 8.53 -9.75
N LEU A 108 -0.66 8.61 -9.49
CA LEU A 108 0.29 9.44 -10.22
C LEU A 108 0.90 8.59 -11.35
N TYR A 109 0.30 8.64 -12.53
CA TYR A 109 0.81 7.90 -13.68
C TYR A 109 2.14 8.49 -14.17
N PRO A 110 3.13 7.64 -14.51
CA PRO A 110 4.37 8.12 -15.11
C PRO A 110 4.06 8.84 -16.42
N SER A 111 4.75 9.96 -16.66
CA SER A 111 4.62 10.70 -17.92
C SER A 111 4.98 9.78 -19.10
N PRO A 112 4.27 9.84 -20.23
CA PRO A 112 4.61 9.09 -21.43
C PRO A 112 6.08 9.29 -21.86
N THR A 113 6.65 10.47 -21.63
CA THR A 113 8.04 10.80 -21.98
C THR A 113 9.07 9.95 -21.23
N SER A 114 8.76 9.52 -20.01
CA SER A 114 9.65 8.69 -19.18
C SER A 114 9.81 7.25 -19.73
N ILE A 115 8.81 6.77 -20.48
CA ILE A 115 8.81 5.43 -21.06
C ILE A 115 9.75 5.36 -22.28
N TRP A 116 9.81 6.43 -23.06
CA TRP A 116 10.68 6.51 -24.26
C TRP A 116 12.15 6.74 -23.91
N LEU A 117 12.45 7.55 -22.89
CA LEU A 117 13.84 7.84 -22.48
C LEU A 117 14.61 6.62 -21.95
N ASN A 118 13.92 5.61 -21.42
CA ASN A 118 14.58 4.38 -20.92
C ASN A 118 14.81 3.33 -22.01
N ASN A 119 14.19 3.48 -23.19
CA ASN A 119 14.30 2.51 -24.29
C ASN A 119 15.33 2.90 -25.37
N ASP A 120 15.89 4.11 -25.31
CA ASP A 120 16.88 4.62 -26.29
C ASP A 120 18.35 4.45 -25.85
N GLN A 121 18.64 3.63 -24.84
CA GLN A 121 20.02 3.32 -24.40
C GLN A 121 20.48 1.88 -24.72
N LEU A 122 20.03 1.32 -25.85
CA LEU A 122 20.51 0.03 -26.40
C LEU A 122 21.39 0.23 -27.63
#